data_AF-M1B3Z5-F1
#
_entry.id   AF-M1B3Z5-F1
#
_cell.length_a   1.000
_cell.length_b   1.000
_cell.length_c   1.000
_cell.angle_alpha   90.00
_cell.angle_beta   90.00
_cell.angle_gamma   90.00
#
_symmetry.space_group_name_H-M   'P 1'
#
loop_
_entity.id
_entity.type
_entity.pdbx_description
1 polymer ?
#
loop_
_entity_poly.entity_id
_entity_poly.type
_entity_poly.pdbx_seq_one_letter_code
_entity_poly.pdbx_strand_id
1 'polypeptide(L)'
;MKLSLSEHHGDKSVSKPKSRQLSAVDSKLSKKMKLSAQTLFLHTSSGLEDEVVAMSSLSRELVFLILQFLDEEKFKETVHKLEQESGFFFNMKYFEDEVHNGNWDEVEKYLSGFTKVDDNRYSMKIFFEIRKQKYLEALDKRDRSKGVEILVKDLKVFASFNEELFKEITQLLTLENFRENEQLSKYGDTKSARAIMLVELKKLIEANPLFRDKLQFPNLKNSRLRTLINQSLNWQHQLCKNPRPNPDIKTLFVDHSCGQPNGARAPSPANNPLLGSVPKPGSFPPLGAHGVGFFVQLTCYLCLTT
;
A
#
# COMPACT_ATOMS: atom_id res chain seq x y z
N MET A 1 24.02 61.47 -40.34
CA MET A 1 24.48 61.13 -38.97
C MET A 1 23.30 60.57 -38.18
N LYS A 2 23.52 59.49 -37.42
CA LYS A 2 22.56 58.59 -36.71
C LYS A 2 21.86 57.57 -37.62
N LEU A 3 21.53 56.34 -37.21
CA LEU A 3 22.10 55.28 -36.34
C LEU A 3 20.99 54.20 -36.26
N SER A 4 21.37 52.91 -36.32
CA SER A 4 20.66 51.71 -35.77
C SER A 4 19.29 51.34 -36.39
N LEU A 5 18.82 50.08 -36.49
CA LEU A 5 19.14 48.79 -35.86
C LEU A 5 19.02 47.66 -36.89
N SER A 6 19.81 46.60 -36.73
CA SER A 6 19.59 45.28 -37.38
C SER A 6 19.24 44.25 -36.32
N GLU A 7 18.10 43.58 -36.50
CA GLU A 7 17.62 42.47 -35.67
C GLU A 7 18.43 41.19 -35.93
N HIS A 8 18.86 40.51 -34.86
CA HIS A 8 19.34 39.13 -34.90
C HIS A 8 18.29 38.21 -34.26
N HIS A 9 17.69 37.33 -35.06
CA HIS A 9 16.95 36.17 -34.56
C HIS A 9 17.94 35.08 -34.12
N GLY A 10 18.01 34.85 -32.82
CA GLY A 10 18.73 33.72 -32.20
C GLY A 10 17.82 32.52 -32.05
N ASP A 11 18.19 31.44 -32.74
CA ASP A 11 17.57 30.12 -32.70
C ASP A 11 17.84 29.44 -31.33
N LYS A 12 16.80 29.21 -30.54
CA LYS A 12 16.88 28.52 -29.24
C LYS A 12 16.62 27.04 -29.44
N SER A 13 17.69 26.26 -29.59
CA SER A 13 17.64 24.80 -29.45
C SER A 13 17.57 24.41 -27.97
N VAL A 14 16.38 23.98 -27.54
CA VAL A 14 16.11 23.45 -26.20
C VAL A 14 16.75 22.07 -26.06
N SER A 15 17.80 21.95 -25.24
CA SER A 15 18.47 20.68 -24.95
C SER A 15 17.70 19.89 -23.86
N LYS A 16 17.09 18.77 -24.26
CA LYS A 16 16.56 17.74 -23.35
C LYS A 16 17.68 17.20 -22.44
N PRO A 17 17.46 17.01 -21.12
CA PRO A 17 18.48 16.42 -20.26
C PRO A 17 18.62 14.91 -20.53
N LYS A 18 19.86 14.51 -20.83
CA LYS A 18 20.30 13.14 -21.14
C LYS A 18 20.35 12.29 -19.87
N SER A 19 19.26 11.59 -19.58
CA SER A 19 19.10 10.50 -18.59
C SER A 19 19.87 9.21 -18.94
N ARG A 20 20.96 9.29 -19.72
CA ARG A 20 21.51 8.16 -20.49
C ARG A 20 22.84 7.60 -19.98
N GLN A 21 23.26 7.94 -18.74
CA GLN A 21 24.61 7.62 -18.24
C GLN A 21 24.65 6.91 -16.88
N LEU A 22 23.58 6.97 -16.06
CA LEU A 22 23.39 5.99 -14.97
C LEU A 22 23.20 4.56 -15.54
N SER A 23 22.80 4.48 -16.81
CA SER A 23 22.54 3.24 -17.55
C SER A 23 23.79 2.48 -17.98
N ALA A 24 25.01 3.00 -17.83
CA ALA A 24 26.21 2.33 -18.34
C ALA A 24 26.59 1.10 -17.49
N VAL A 25 26.51 1.22 -16.16
CA VAL A 25 26.67 0.11 -15.20
C VAL A 25 25.51 -0.90 -15.37
N ASP A 26 24.28 -0.39 -15.52
CA ASP A 26 23.08 -1.19 -15.78
C ASP A 26 23.09 -1.94 -17.11
N SER A 27 23.71 -1.37 -18.15
CA SER A 27 23.78 -1.98 -19.47
C SER A 27 24.72 -3.19 -19.49
N LYS A 28 25.81 -3.14 -18.71
CA LYS A 28 26.73 -4.28 -18.52
C LYS A 28 26.08 -5.37 -17.68
N LEU A 29 25.33 -5.00 -16.63
CA LEU A 29 24.55 -5.91 -15.79
C LEU A 29 23.47 -6.64 -16.60
N SER A 30 22.78 -5.92 -17.49
CA SER A 30 21.66 -6.47 -18.25
C SER A 30 22.07 -7.44 -19.37
N LYS A 31 23.25 -7.23 -19.97
CA LYS A 31 23.77 -8.04 -21.09
C LYS A 31 24.35 -9.39 -20.64
N LYS A 32 24.99 -9.45 -19.47
CA LYS A 32 25.59 -10.69 -18.94
C LYS A 32 24.56 -11.68 -18.39
N MET A 33 23.42 -11.21 -17.89
CA MET A 33 22.35 -12.08 -17.34
C MET A 33 21.42 -12.71 -18.38
N LYS A 34 21.65 -12.53 -19.68
CA LYS A 34 20.79 -13.09 -20.76
C LYS A 34 21.20 -14.50 -21.21
N LEU A 35 22.34 -15.04 -20.75
CA LEU A 35 22.96 -16.21 -21.37
C LEU A 35 22.67 -17.56 -20.69
N SER A 36 21.82 -17.61 -19.67
CA SER A 36 21.50 -18.87 -18.98
C SER A 36 20.04 -18.92 -18.56
N ALA A 37 19.20 -19.49 -19.42
CA ALA A 37 17.98 -20.22 -19.04
C ALA A 37 17.25 -20.68 -20.31
N GLN A 38 17.45 -21.93 -20.68
CA GLN A 38 16.55 -22.66 -21.56
C GLN A 38 16.41 -24.05 -20.97
N THR A 39 15.20 -24.42 -20.53
CA THR A 39 14.51 -25.70 -20.82
C THR A 39 13.27 -25.87 -19.92
N LEU A 40 12.18 -26.28 -20.59
CA LEU A 40 10.81 -26.59 -20.17
C LEU A 40 10.69 -27.74 -19.13
N PHE A 41 9.53 -27.88 -18.46
CA PHE A 41 8.52 -28.94 -18.74
C PHE A 41 7.23 -28.81 -17.90
N LEU A 42 6.13 -29.30 -18.50
CA LEU A 42 4.71 -29.31 -18.08
C LEU A 42 4.33 -30.57 -17.27
N HIS A 43 3.32 -30.50 -16.38
CA HIS A 43 1.98 -31.15 -16.52
C HIS A 43 1.14 -31.26 -15.21
N THR A 44 -0.05 -30.65 -15.23
CA THR A 44 -1.44 -31.07 -14.84
C THR A 44 -1.80 -31.79 -13.51
N SER A 45 -2.79 -31.24 -12.78
CA SER A 45 -3.79 -31.97 -11.96
C SER A 45 -5.15 -31.21 -11.83
N SER A 46 -5.95 -31.17 -12.91
CA SER A 46 -7.04 -30.20 -13.17
C SER A 46 -8.43 -30.43 -12.51
N GLY A 47 -8.53 -30.99 -11.29
CA GLY A 47 -9.85 -31.29 -10.68
C GLY A 47 -10.07 -30.64 -9.32
N LEU A 48 -9.17 -30.91 -8.39
CA LEU A 48 -9.11 -30.25 -7.08
C LEU A 48 -8.45 -28.86 -7.16
N GLU A 49 -7.65 -28.63 -8.21
CA GLU A 49 -7.04 -27.34 -8.50
C GLU A 49 -8.12 -26.28 -8.80
N ASP A 50 -9.18 -26.60 -9.55
CA ASP A 50 -10.16 -25.61 -9.99
C ASP A 50 -11.01 -25.03 -8.86
N GLU A 51 -11.45 -25.86 -7.90
CA GLU A 51 -12.24 -25.40 -6.74
C GLU A 51 -11.35 -24.63 -5.73
N VAL A 52 -10.11 -25.08 -5.52
CA VAL A 52 -9.12 -24.38 -4.68
C VAL A 52 -8.69 -23.05 -5.31
N VAL A 53 -8.53 -23.00 -6.63
CA VAL A 53 -8.24 -21.77 -7.39
C VAL A 53 -9.41 -20.80 -7.34
N ALA A 54 -10.66 -21.28 -7.44
CA ALA A 54 -11.85 -20.45 -7.29
C ALA A 54 -11.99 -19.86 -5.87
N MET A 55 -11.75 -20.67 -4.83
CA MET A 55 -11.77 -20.23 -3.43
C MET A 55 -10.64 -19.24 -3.11
N SER A 56 -9.47 -19.43 -3.71
CA SER A 56 -8.35 -18.47 -3.66
C SER A 56 -8.71 -17.15 -4.35
N SER A 57 -9.43 -17.20 -5.47
CA SER A 57 -9.89 -16.00 -6.19
C SER A 57 -10.89 -15.18 -5.37
N LEU A 58 -11.89 -15.82 -4.75
CA LEU A 58 -12.87 -15.11 -3.92
C LEU A 58 -12.23 -14.50 -2.67
N SER A 59 -11.32 -15.24 -2.03
CA SER A 59 -10.58 -14.75 -0.86
C SER A 59 -9.71 -13.55 -1.23
N ARG A 60 -9.09 -13.57 -2.41
CA ARG A 60 -8.33 -12.43 -2.96
C ARG A 60 -9.22 -11.20 -3.19
N GLU A 61 -10.38 -11.38 -3.80
CA GLU A 61 -11.35 -10.28 -4.00
C GLU A 61 -11.82 -9.69 -2.67
N LEU A 62 -12.07 -10.53 -1.66
CA LEU A 62 -12.42 -10.07 -0.32
C LEU A 62 -11.31 -9.21 0.31
N VAL A 63 -10.04 -9.55 0.11
CA VAL A 63 -8.93 -8.70 0.57
C VAL A 63 -8.96 -7.32 -0.08
N PHE A 64 -9.26 -7.22 -1.39
CA PHE A 64 -9.43 -5.90 -2.04
C PHE A 64 -10.60 -5.09 -1.49
N LEU A 65 -11.71 -5.75 -1.15
CA LEU A 65 -12.85 -5.11 -0.48
C LEU A 65 -12.47 -4.59 0.91
N ILE A 66 -11.66 -5.34 1.66
CA ILE A 66 -11.13 -4.92 2.96
C ILE A 66 -10.16 -3.76 2.79
N LEU A 67 -9.24 -3.81 1.81
CA LEU A 67 -8.31 -2.71 1.52
C LEU A 67 -9.06 -1.41 1.22
N GLN A 68 -10.10 -1.46 0.38
CA GLN A 68 -10.95 -0.29 0.12
C GLN A 68 -11.60 0.24 1.41
N PHE A 69 -12.17 -0.64 2.23
CA PHE A 69 -12.77 -0.24 3.50
C PHE A 69 -11.75 0.42 4.45
N LEU A 70 -10.55 -0.16 4.59
CA LEU A 70 -9.51 0.38 5.45
C LEU A 70 -9.04 1.78 4.98
N ASP A 71 -8.95 2.00 3.67
CA ASP A 71 -8.61 3.31 3.10
C ASP A 71 -9.72 4.34 3.35
N GLU A 72 -10.99 3.97 3.14
CA GLU A 72 -12.16 4.81 3.43
C GLU A 72 -12.23 5.24 4.91
N GLU A 73 -11.90 4.32 5.83
CA GLU A 73 -11.81 4.57 7.27
C GLU A 73 -10.48 5.22 7.72
N LYS A 74 -9.55 5.44 6.79
CA LYS A 74 -8.23 6.07 7.00
C LYS A 74 -7.28 5.28 7.92
N PHE A 75 -7.38 3.96 7.94
CA PHE A 75 -6.45 3.08 8.66
C PHE A 75 -5.17 2.83 7.86
N LYS A 76 -4.40 3.89 7.61
CA LYS A 76 -3.28 3.92 6.66
C LYS A 76 -2.22 2.83 6.90
N GLU A 77 -1.76 2.65 8.14
CA GLU A 77 -0.76 1.62 8.45
C GLU A 77 -1.29 0.20 8.20
N THR A 78 -2.56 -0.04 8.55
CA THR A 78 -3.22 -1.33 8.34
C THR A 78 -3.39 -1.64 6.86
N VAL A 79 -3.68 -0.64 6.02
CA VAL A 79 -3.74 -0.80 4.55
C VAL A 79 -2.41 -1.36 4.05
N HIS A 80 -1.29 -0.70 4.34
CA HIS A 80 0.01 -1.11 3.81
C HIS A 80 0.54 -2.41 4.42
N LYS A 81 0.18 -2.71 5.67
CA LYS A 81 0.46 -4.02 6.27
C LYS A 81 -0.33 -5.14 5.59
N LEU A 82 -1.61 -4.94 5.28
CA LEU A 82 -2.40 -5.92 4.56
C LEU A 82 -1.93 -6.10 3.11
N GLU A 83 -1.56 -5.01 2.42
CA GLU A 83 -0.90 -5.07 1.11
C GLU A 83 0.37 -5.93 1.15
N GLN A 84 1.23 -5.69 2.15
CA GLN A 84 2.48 -6.41 2.35
C GLN A 84 2.26 -7.89 2.68
N GLU A 85 1.41 -8.20 3.66
CA GLU A 85 1.20 -9.57 4.14
C GLU A 85 0.44 -10.43 3.14
N SER A 86 -0.52 -9.85 2.42
CA SER A 86 -1.26 -10.57 1.36
C SER A 86 -0.46 -10.70 0.06
N GLY A 87 0.40 -9.72 -0.25
CA GLY A 87 1.15 -9.67 -1.50
C GLY A 87 0.29 -9.52 -2.75
N PHE A 88 -0.98 -9.10 -2.63
CA PHE A 88 -1.95 -9.02 -3.74
C PHE A 88 -1.93 -7.70 -4.50
N PHE A 89 -1.59 -6.59 -3.83
CA PHE A 89 -1.53 -5.26 -4.43
C PHE A 89 -0.30 -4.52 -3.93
N PHE A 90 0.55 -4.08 -4.86
CA PHE A 90 1.70 -3.25 -4.58
C PHE A 90 1.36 -1.79 -4.85
N ASN A 91 1.31 -1.01 -3.77
CA ASN A 91 0.96 0.39 -3.81
C ASN A 91 2.18 1.22 -4.20
N MET A 92 2.28 1.51 -5.51
CA MET A 92 3.39 2.28 -6.05
C MET A 92 3.50 3.67 -5.40
N LYS A 93 2.38 4.32 -5.09
CA LYS A 93 2.40 5.65 -4.45
C LYS A 93 3.01 5.59 -3.04
N TYR A 94 2.61 4.61 -2.24
CA TYR A 94 3.19 4.39 -0.91
C TYR A 94 4.70 4.11 -1.01
N PHE A 95 5.11 3.23 -1.91
CA PHE A 95 6.52 2.94 -2.14
C PHE A 95 7.33 4.18 -2.56
N GLU A 96 6.80 5.01 -3.46
CA GLU A 96 7.40 6.29 -3.87
C GLU A 96 7.58 7.24 -2.68
N ASP A 97 6.56 7.38 -1.84
CA ASP A 97 6.59 8.23 -0.65
C ASP A 97 7.68 7.77 0.35
N GLU A 98 7.76 6.46 0.63
CA GLU A 98 8.77 5.90 1.55
C GLU A 98 10.21 6.06 1.00
N VAL A 99 10.42 5.87 -0.31
CA VAL A 99 11.71 6.09 -0.96
C VAL A 99 12.10 7.58 -0.92
N HIS A 100 11.16 8.49 -1.17
CA HIS A 100 11.42 9.93 -1.10
C HIS A 100 11.80 10.37 0.32
N ASN A 101 11.13 9.83 1.33
CA ASN A 101 11.44 10.08 2.74
C ASN A 101 12.75 9.40 3.18
N GLY A 102 13.18 8.35 2.48
CA GLY A 102 14.40 7.60 2.79
C GLY A 102 14.22 6.66 3.97
N ASN A 103 13.00 6.15 4.15
CA ASN A 103 12.64 5.20 5.18
C ASN A 103 13.05 3.79 4.73
N TRP A 104 14.36 3.60 4.52
CA TRP A 104 14.93 2.42 3.84
C TRP A 104 14.52 1.08 4.44
N ASP A 105 14.36 1.03 5.76
CA ASP A 105 13.96 -0.20 6.46
C ASP A 105 12.49 -0.56 6.17
N GLU A 106 11.58 0.42 6.07
CA GLU A 106 10.19 0.15 5.67
C GLU A 106 10.09 -0.15 4.18
N VAL A 107 10.91 0.50 3.33
CA VAL A 107 10.98 0.19 1.88
C VAL A 107 11.35 -1.28 1.66
N GLU A 108 12.40 -1.79 2.31
CA GLU A 108 12.79 -3.20 2.18
C GLU A 108 11.76 -4.15 2.79
N LYS A 109 11.18 -3.79 3.94
CA LYS A 109 10.13 -4.56 4.58
C LYS A 109 8.88 -4.67 3.71
N TYR A 110 8.41 -3.57 3.12
CA TYR A 110 7.26 -3.57 2.23
C TYR A 110 7.54 -4.43 0.97
N LEU A 111 8.71 -4.27 0.34
CA LEU A 111 9.12 -5.08 -0.81
C LEU A 111 9.17 -6.58 -0.51
N SER A 112 9.54 -6.98 0.71
CA SER A 112 9.65 -8.39 1.09
C SER A 112 8.33 -9.15 1.05
N GLY A 113 7.19 -8.45 1.06
CA GLY A 113 5.87 -9.04 0.83
C GLY A 113 5.62 -9.50 -0.62
N PHE A 114 6.44 -9.03 -1.56
CA PHE A 114 6.25 -9.24 -3.00
C PHE A 114 7.40 -9.98 -3.67
N THR A 115 8.62 -9.80 -3.18
CA THR A 115 9.83 -10.36 -3.78
C THR A 115 10.98 -10.44 -2.78
N LYS A 116 11.87 -11.40 -3.00
CA LYS A 116 13.18 -11.54 -2.33
C LYS A 116 14.30 -11.02 -3.23
N VAL A 117 15.49 -10.87 -2.64
CA VAL A 117 16.69 -10.35 -3.34
C VAL A 117 17.15 -11.23 -4.49
N ASP A 118 16.92 -12.54 -4.39
CA ASP A 118 17.41 -13.58 -5.28
C ASP A 118 16.34 -14.20 -6.19
N ASP A 119 15.09 -13.76 -6.09
CA ASP A 119 13.99 -14.33 -6.90
C ASP A 119 14.21 -14.17 -8.40
N ASN A 120 14.67 -12.99 -8.84
CA ASN A 120 15.04 -12.74 -10.23
C ASN A 120 15.93 -11.50 -10.38
N ARG A 121 16.41 -11.27 -11.61
CA ARG A 121 17.31 -10.16 -11.95
C ARG A 121 16.73 -8.76 -11.73
N TYR A 122 15.42 -8.58 -11.86
CA TYR A 122 14.78 -7.29 -11.60
C TYR A 122 14.76 -7.03 -10.10
N SER A 123 14.34 -8.03 -9.32
CA SER A 123 14.33 -7.97 -7.85
C SER A 123 15.72 -7.70 -7.29
N MET A 124 16.73 -8.43 -7.76
CA MET A 124 18.13 -8.23 -7.37
C MET A 124 18.59 -6.79 -7.63
N LYS A 125 18.25 -6.22 -8.80
CA LYS A 125 18.60 -4.84 -9.14
C LYS A 125 17.85 -3.82 -8.29
N ILE A 126 16.57 -4.06 -7.97
CA ILE A 126 15.77 -3.21 -7.07
C ILE A 126 16.45 -3.08 -5.70
N PHE A 127 16.76 -4.22 -5.05
CA PHE A 127 17.41 -4.21 -3.74
C PHE A 127 18.81 -3.62 -3.80
N PHE A 128 19.57 -3.90 -4.86
CA PHE A 128 20.91 -3.33 -5.04
C PHE A 128 20.87 -1.80 -5.10
N GLU A 129 19.99 -1.20 -5.92
CA GLU A 129 19.90 0.25 -6.04
C GLU A 129 19.46 0.92 -4.73
N ILE A 130 18.49 0.34 -4.02
CA ILE A 130 18.05 0.85 -2.70
C ILE A 130 19.19 0.84 -1.69
N ARG A 131 19.89 -0.29 -1.55
CA ARG A 131 20.98 -0.45 -0.58
C ARG A 131 22.21 0.39 -0.95
N LYS A 132 22.48 0.55 -2.24
CA LYS A 132 23.51 1.45 -2.75
C LYS A 132 23.20 2.90 -2.40
N GLN A 133 21.95 3.36 -2.60
CA GLN A 133 21.54 4.70 -2.22
C GLN A 133 21.63 4.93 -0.70
N LYS A 134 21.15 3.96 0.10
CA LYS A 134 21.29 3.94 1.57
C LYS A 134 22.76 4.11 2.01
N TYR A 135 23.68 3.39 1.34
CA TYR A 135 25.12 3.48 1.58
C TYR A 135 25.70 4.84 1.18
N LEU A 136 25.38 5.36 -0.02
CA LEU A 136 25.87 6.66 -0.48
C LEU A 136 25.40 7.80 0.43
N GLU A 137 24.18 7.73 0.97
CA GLU A 137 23.69 8.71 1.95
C GLU A 137 24.44 8.66 3.28
N ALA A 138 24.87 7.48 3.73
CA ALA A 138 25.73 7.36 4.91
C ALA A 138 27.10 8.00 4.66
N LEU A 139 27.69 7.77 3.48
CA LEU A 139 28.94 8.43 3.09
C LEU A 139 28.79 9.94 2.95
N ASP A 140 27.68 10.44 2.40
CA ASP A 140 27.41 11.87 2.23
C ASP A 140 27.29 12.59 3.58
N LYS A 141 26.74 11.91 4.59
CA LYS A 141 26.68 12.37 5.99
C LYS A 141 28.00 12.20 6.75
N ARG A 142 29.04 11.68 6.10
CA ARG A 142 30.34 11.32 6.69
C ARG A 142 30.25 10.28 7.82
N ASP A 143 29.17 9.51 7.88
CA ASP A 143 28.99 8.42 8.84
C ASP A 143 29.62 7.13 8.29
N ARG A 144 30.95 7.05 8.41
CA ARG A 144 31.73 5.89 7.92
C ARG A 144 31.38 4.61 8.66
N SER A 145 31.03 4.68 9.95
CA SER A 145 30.62 3.51 10.73
C SER A 145 29.34 2.90 10.14
N LYS A 146 28.34 3.73 9.87
CA LYS A 146 27.11 3.28 9.21
C LYS A 146 27.37 2.82 7.78
N GLY A 147 28.26 3.50 7.05
CA GLY A 147 28.68 3.08 5.72
C GLY A 147 29.25 1.64 5.70
N VAL A 148 30.17 1.32 6.62
CA VAL A 148 30.73 -0.03 6.76
C VAL A 148 29.66 -1.05 7.16
N GLU A 149 28.77 -0.68 8.08
CA GLU A 149 27.66 -1.55 8.49
C GLU A 149 26.78 -1.95 7.29
N ILE A 150 26.34 -0.96 6.50
CA ILE A 150 25.51 -1.19 5.31
C ILE A 150 26.29 -2.00 4.27
N LEU A 151 27.57 -1.70 4.05
CA LEU A 151 28.40 -2.42 3.09
C LEU A 151 28.47 -3.92 3.42
N VAL A 152 28.66 -4.26 4.69
CA VAL A 152 28.82 -5.65 5.14
C VAL A 152 27.48 -6.38 5.24
N LYS A 153 26.45 -5.75 5.81
CA LYS A 153 25.14 -6.39 6.03
C LYS A 153 24.29 -6.44 4.77
N ASP A 154 24.24 -5.34 4.04
CA ASP A 154 23.22 -5.14 3.00
C ASP A 154 23.82 -5.39 1.61
N LEU A 155 25.05 -4.95 1.35
CA LEU A 155 25.66 -4.98 0.02
C LEU A 155 26.53 -6.23 -0.26
N LYS A 156 27.07 -6.88 0.78
CA LYS A 156 27.97 -8.04 0.61
C LYS A 156 27.34 -9.21 -0.14
N VAL A 157 26.03 -9.39 -0.04
CA VAL A 157 25.28 -10.43 -0.77
C VAL A 157 25.43 -10.29 -2.29
N PHE A 158 25.73 -9.10 -2.81
CA PHE A 158 25.90 -8.87 -4.24
C PHE A 158 27.32 -9.22 -4.75
N ALA A 159 28.29 -9.41 -3.85
CA ALA A 159 29.69 -9.67 -4.21
C ALA A 159 29.86 -10.98 -5.00
N SER A 160 29.04 -12.01 -4.72
CA SER A 160 29.07 -13.28 -5.45
C SER A 160 28.65 -13.14 -6.91
N PHE A 161 27.90 -12.10 -7.26
CA PHE A 161 27.43 -11.84 -8.63
C PHE A 161 28.38 -10.92 -9.39
N ASN A 162 29.02 -9.98 -8.69
CA ASN A 162 29.98 -9.05 -9.28
C ASN A 162 31.00 -8.57 -8.24
N GLU A 163 32.07 -9.36 -8.08
CA GLU A 163 33.13 -9.07 -7.11
C GLU A 163 33.83 -7.74 -7.38
N GLU A 164 34.06 -7.40 -8.65
CA GLU A 164 34.72 -6.16 -9.05
C GLU A 164 33.88 -4.93 -8.66
N LEU A 165 32.57 -4.97 -8.93
CA LEU A 165 31.66 -3.90 -8.51
C LEU A 165 31.64 -3.75 -6.98
N PHE A 166 31.67 -4.86 -6.24
CA PHE A 166 31.73 -4.79 -4.77
C PHE A 166 33.04 -4.16 -4.28
N LYS A 167 34.18 -4.46 -4.93
CA LYS A 167 35.46 -3.80 -4.66
C LYS A 167 35.41 -2.30 -4.97
N GLU A 168 34.86 -1.91 -6.13
CA GLU A 168 34.68 -0.50 -6.51
C GLU A 168 33.83 0.26 -5.46
N ILE A 169 32.72 -0.34 -5.00
CA ILE A 169 31.86 0.27 -3.96
C ILE A 169 32.60 0.37 -2.61
N THR A 170 33.39 -0.64 -2.26
CA THR A 170 34.19 -0.65 -1.02
C THR A 170 35.24 0.45 -1.03
N GLN A 171 35.88 0.71 -2.17
CA GLN A 171 36.87 1.79 -2.33
C GLN A 171 36.29 3.19 -2.08
N LEU A 172 34.97 3.37 -2.19
CA LEU A 172 34.35 4.67 -1.88
C LEU A 172 34.53 5.08 -0.42
N LEU A 173 34.75 4.14 0.51
CA LEU A 173 35.05 4.44 1.92
C LEU A 173 36.39 5.16 2.12
N THR A 174 37.34 4.98 1.19
CA THR A 174 38.68 5.56 1.31
C THR A 174 38.75 6.99 0.80
N LEU A 175 37.75 7.43 0.02
CA LEU A 175 37.66 8.79 -0.50
C LEU A 175 37.21 9.76 0.59
N GLU A 176 37.62 11.02 0.49
CA GLU A 176 37.05 12.09 1.33
C GLU A 176 35.65 12.44 0.84
N ASN A 177 35.46 12.52 -0.48
CA ASN A 177 34.16 12.64 -1.12
C ASN A 177 33.99 11.57 -2.21
N PHE A 178 32.97 10.71 -2.08
CA PHE A 178 32.71 9.67 -3.08
C PHE A 178 32.41 10.21 -4.49
N ARG A 179 32.10 11.51 -4.62
CA ARG A 179 31.92 12.21 -5.90
C ARG A 179 33.23 12.41 -6.68
N GLU A 180 34.39 12.18 -6.06
CA GLU A 180 35.67 12.11 -6.75
C GLU A 180 35.74 10.89 -7.69
N ASN A 181 34.92 9.86 -7.46
CA ASN A 181 34.76 8.75 -8.39
C ASN A 181 34.06 9.23 -9.67
N GLU A 182 34.65 8.96 -10.84
CA GLU A 182 34.15 9.40 -12.14
C GLU A 182 32.68 9.00 -12.39
N GLN A 183 32.28 7.80 -11.96
CA GLN A 183 30.92 7.29 -12.15
C GLN A 183 29.88 8.00 -11.25
N LEU A 184 30.31 8.54 -10.10
CA LEU A 184 29.47 9.20 -9.11
C LEU A 184 29.62 10.71 -9.09
N SER A 185 30.47 11.28 -9.94
CA SER A 185 30.71 12.72 -10.09
C SER A 185 29.43 13.55 -10.34
N LYS A 186 28.39 12.93 -10.90
CA LYS A 186 27.08 13.57 -11.18
C LYS A 186 26.09 13.46 -10.03
N TYR A 187 26.46 12.81 -8.93
CA TYR A 187 25.61 12.73 -7.75
C TYR A 187 25.49 14.13 -7.14
N GLY A 188 24.28 14.71 -7.23
CA GLY A 188 23.99 16.03 -6.68
C GLY A 188 23.69 15.97 -5.18
N ASP A 189 22.49 16.39 -4.82
CA ASP A 189 21.94 16.26 -3.46
C ASP A 189 21.13 14.96 -3.29
N THR A 190 20.89 14.60 -2.03
CA THR A 190 20.15 13.39 -1.65
C THR A 190 18.73 13.33 -2.23
N LYS A 191 18.01 14.47 -2.28
CA LYS A 191 16.63 14.50 -2.80
C LYS A 191 16.61 14.20 -4.30
N SER A 192 17.51 14.84 -5.05
CA SER A 192 17.66 14.61 -6.49
C SER A 192 18.11 13.17 -6.79
N ALA A 193 19.05 12.63 -6.00
CA ALA A 193 19.51 11.25 -6.15
C ALA A 193 18.38 10.23 -5.94
N ARG A 194 17.59 10.38 -4.87
CA ARG A 194 16.41 9.55 -4.61
C ARG A 194 15.39 9.62 -5.75
N ALA A 195 15.11 10.82 -6.27
CA ALA A 195 14.17 11.00 -7.38
C ALA A 195 14.64 10.30 -8.67
N ILE A 196 15.93 10.40 -9.00
CA ILE A 196 16.51 9.71 -10.16
C ILE A 196 16.45 8.19 -9.98
N MET A 197 16.85 7.69 -8.80
CA MET A 197 16.79 6.27 -8.48
C MET A 197 15.36 5.75 -8.58
N LEU A 198 14.38 6.49 -8.05
CA LEU A 198 12.97 6.10 -8.06
C LEU A 198 12.43 5.89 -9.47
N VAL A 199 12.83 6.73 -10.44
CA VAL A 199 12.47 6.54 -11.86
C VAL A 199 12.95 5.20 -12.40
N GLU A 200 14.14 4.74 -11.98
CA GLU A 200 14.65 3.43 -12.37
C GLU A 200 13.94 2.30 -11.63
N LEU A 201 13.70 2.44 -10.31
CA LEU A 201 12.97 1.45 -9.52
C LEU A 201 11.57 1.18 -10.08
N LYS A 202 10.83 2.23 -10.48
CA LYS A 202 9.51 2.08 -11.10
C LYS A 202 9.55 1.20 -12.35
N LYS A 203 10.50 1.44 -13.25
CA LYS A 203 10.66 0.63 -14.47
C LYS A 203 11.01 -0.82 -14.14
N LEU A 204 11.85 -1.03 -13.13
CA LEU A 204 12.23 -2.38 -12.70
C LEU A 204 11.04 -3.12 -12.10
N ILE A 205 10.23 -2.45 -11.28
CA ILE A 205 9.02 -3.01 -10.68
C ILE A 205 7.98 -3.33 -11.77
N GLU A 206 7.71 -2.40 -12.69
CA GLU A 206 6.78 -2.59 -13.81
C GLU A 206 7.20 -3.72 -14.76
N ALA A 207 8.51 -3.92 -14.96
CA ALA A 207 9.04 -5.00 -15.79
C ALA A 207 9.20 -6.34 -15.06
N ASN A 208 9.07 -6.37 -13.72
CA ASN A 208 9.29 -7.57 -12.92
C ASN A 208 8.05 -8.48 -12.96
N PRO A 209 8.17 -9.74 -13.42
CA PRO A 209 7.04 -10.64 -13.54
C PRO A 209 6.30 -10.90 -12.21
N LEU A 210 6.96 -10.76 -11.06
CA LEU A 210 6.34 -10.95 -9.74
C LEU A 210 5.33 -9.86 -9.35
N PHE A 211 5.40 -8.70 -10.01
CA PHE A 211 4.49 -7.57 -9.81
C PHE A 211 3.39 -7.50 -10.87
N ARG A 212 3.38 -8.43 -11.84
CA ARG A 212 2.33 -8.53 -12.84
C ARG A 212 0.97 -8.71 -12.15
N ASP A 213 -0.03 -7.94 -12.59
CA ASP A 213 -1.39 -7.93 -12.03
C ASP A 213 -1.48 -7.53 -10.54
N LYS A 214 -0.45 -6.84 -10.03
CA LYS A 214 -0.41 -6.30 -8.65
C LYS A 214 -0.28 -4.79 -8.59
N LEU A 215 -0.08 -4.11 -9.72
CA LEU A 215 0.18 -2.66 -9.78
C LEU A 215 -1.07 -1.81 -10.01
N GLN A 216 -2.20 -2.44 -10.31
CA GLN A 216 -3.47 -1.77 -10.57
C GLN A 216 -4.49 -2.19 -9.54
N PHE A 217 -5.03 -1.21 -8.82
CA PHE A 217 -6.11 -1.48 -7.88
C PHE A 217 -7.40 -1.74 -8.69
N PRO A 218 -8.21 -2.76 -8.35
CA PRO A 218 -9.46 -3.04 -9.05
C PRO A 218 -10.40 -1.84 -9.03
N ASN A 219 -11.13 -1.63 -10.13
CA ASN A 219 -12.14 -0.57 -10.18
C ASN A 219 -13.39 -1.00 -9.41
N LEU A 220 -13.50 -0.56 -8.16
CA LEU A 220 -14.60 -0.84 -7.26
C LEU A 220 -15.49 0.41 -7.11
N LYS A 221 -16.81 0.23 -7.05
CA LYS A 221 -17.69 1.28 -6.53
C LYS A 221 -17.31 1.58 -5.07
N ASN A 222 -17.46 2.83 -4.65
CA ASN A 222 -17.20 3.22 -3.26
C ASN A 222 -17.99 2.35 -2.28
N SER A 223 -17.37 2.03 -1.15
CA SER A 223 -17.96 1.28 -0.04
C SER A 223 -18.58 -0.06 -0.50
N ARG A 224 -17.89 -0.79 -1.40
CA ARG A 224 -18.39 -2.04 -1.95
C ARG A 224 -18.61 -3.11 -0.87
N LEU A 225 -17.72 -3.20 0.12
CA LEU A 225 -17.87 -4.10 1.25
C LEU A 225 -19.14 -3.79 2.06
N ARG A 226 -19.36 -2.51 2.40
CA ARG A 226 -20.58 -2.06 3.11
C ARG A 226 -21.84 -2.38 2.31
N THR A 227 -21.78 -2.23 0.99
CA THR A 227 -22.89 -2.58 0.09
C THR A 227 -23.22 -4.07 0.14
N LEU A 228 -22.21 -4.94 0.11
CA LEU A 228 -22.40 -6.40 0.20
C LEU A 228 -23.00 -6.80 1.56
N ILE A 229 -22.48 -6.22 2.66
CA ILE A 229 -23.02 -6.45 4.00
C ILE A 229 -24.52 -6.06 4.06
N ASN A 230 -24.89 -4.92 3.48
CA ASN A 230 -26.29 -4.49 3.42
C ASN A 230 -27.17 -5.45 2.59
N GLN A 231 -26.64 -6.00 1.49
CA GLN A 231 -27.33 -7.02 0.69
C GLN A 231 -27.54 -8.31 1.50
N SER A 232 -26.55 -8.76 2.25
CA SER A 232 -26.67 -9.92 3.15
C SER A 232 -27.74 -9.71 4.22
N LEU A 233 -27.78 -8.53 4.85
CA LEU A 233 -28.80 -8.16 5.84
C LEU A 233 -30.22 -8.16 5.25
N ASN A 234 -30.38 -7.60 4.04
CA ASN A 234 -31.67 -7.62 3.33
C ASN A 234 -32.12 -9.05 3.03
N TRP A 235 -31.20 -9.92 2.61
CA TRP A 235 -31.49 -11.33 2.36
C TRP A 235 -31.92 -12.07 3.64
N GLN A 236 -31.20 -11.88 4.75
CA GLN A 236 -31.60 -12.44 6.06
C GLN A 236 -33.00 -11.96 6.48
N HIS A 237 -33.31 -10.68 6.28
CA HIS A 237 -34.62 -10.12 6.60
C HIS A 237 -35.75 -10.72 5.74
N GLN A 238 -35.51 -10.96 4.45
CA GLN A 238 -36.49 -11.61 3.56
C GLN A 238 -36.87 -13.02 4.02
N LEU A 239 -35.98 -13.71 4.74
CA LEU A 239 -36.25 -15.04 5.30
C LEU A 239 -37.00 -15.02 6.63
N CYS A 240 -37.29 -13.84 7.19
CA CYS A 240 -38.04 -13.73 8.43
C CYS A 240 -39.50 -14.16 8.23
N LYS A 241 -40.03 -14.95 9.17
CA LYS A 241 -41.43 -15.43 9.11
C LYS A 241 -42.47 -14.30 9.13
N ASN A 242 -42.21 -13.23 9.90
CA ASN A 242 -43.05 -12.05 10.03
C ASN A 242 -42.18 -10.79 9.89
N PRO A 243 -41.81 -10.39 8.66
CA PRO A 243 -40.91 -9.27 8.44
C PRO A 243 -41.57 -7.96 8.84
N ARG A 244 -40.90 -7.19 9.71
CA ARG A 244 -41.35 -5.84 10.08
C ARG A 244 -40.95 -4.86 8.97
N PRO A 245 -41.81 -3.88 8.60
CA PRO A 245 -41.46 -2.87 7.60
C PRO A 245 -40.18 -2.09 7.93
N ASN A 246 -39.89 -1.92 9.23
CA ASN A 246 -38.65 -1.33 9.72
C ASN A 246 -37.95 -2.34 10.64
N PRO A 247 -37.03 -3.17 10.10
CA PRO A 247 -36.30 -4.13 10.92
C PRO A 247 -35.25 -3.43 11.80
N ASP A 248 -35.22 -3.80 13.08
CA ASP A 248 -34.14 -3.44 13.99
C ASP A 248 -33.00 -4.46 13.84
N ILE A 249 -31.96 -4.10 13.08
CA ILE A 249 -30.78 -4.92 12.83
C ILE A 249 -29.77 -4.67 13.94
N LYS A 250 -29.60 -5.65 14.83
CA LYS A 250 -28.81 -5.48 16.06
C LYS A 250 -27.31 -5.70 15.87
N THR A 251 -26.91 -6.59 14.97
CA THR A 251 -25.52 -7.02 14.82
C THR A 251 -25.28 -7.68 13.47
N LEU A 252 -24.02 -7.72 13.05
CA LEU A 252 -23.53 -8.51 11.92
C LEU A 252 -22.99 -9.88 12.34
N PHE A 253 -22.83 -10.14 13.66
CA PHE A 253 -22.17 -11.34 14.17
C PHE A 253 -23.04 -12.59 14.14
N VAL A 254 -24.37 -12.42 14.09
CA VAL A 254 -25.34 -13.51 13.94
C VAL A 254 -26.44 -13.06 12.99
N ASP A 255 -27.09 -14.01 12.31
CA ASP A 255 -28.16 -13.71 11.36
C ASP A 255 -29.33 -12.96 12.02
N HIS A 256 -29.86 -11.97 11.29
CA HIS A 256 -31.05 -11.26 11.71
C HIS A 256 -32.28 -12.18 11.74
N SER A 257 -33.16 -11.96 12.72
CA SER A 257 -34.48 -12.58 12.79
C SER A 257 -35.48 -11.61 13.39
N CYS A 258 -36.61 -11.40 12.71
CA CYS A 258 -37.73 -10.63 13.26
C CYS A 258 -38.40 -11.41 14.40
N GLY A 259 -38.37 -10.87 15.61
CA GLY A 259 -39.04 -11.47 16.76
C GLY A 259 -40.56 -11.57 16.57
N GLN A 260 -41.18 -12.58 17.19
CA GLN A 260 -42.64 -12.75 17.23
C GLN A 260 -43.33 -11.44 17.68
N PRO A 261 -44.49 -11.07 17.11
CA PRO A 261 -45.15 -9.79 17.41
C PRO A 261 -45.58 -9.62 18.89
N ASN A 262 -45.52 -10.65 19.72
CA ASN A 262 -45.95 -10.59 21.12
C ASN A 262 -44.92 -11.25 22.05
N GLY A 263 -43.88 -10.51 22.40
CA GLY A 263 -43.30 -10.68 23.74
C GLY A 263 -44.28 -10.03 24.71
N ALA A 264 -44.94 -10.84 25.54
CA ALA A 264 -45.86 -10.38 26.57
C ALA A 264 -45.28 -9.13 27.27
N ARG A 265 -46.07 -8.05 27.32
CA ARG A 265 -45.82 -6.96 28.27
C ARG A 265 -45.55 -7.61 29.62
N ALA A 266 -44.37 -7.37 30.18
CA ALA A 266 -44.14 -7.61 31.60
C ALA A 266 -45.31 -6.94 32.35
N PRO A 267 -45.97 -7.61 33.31
CA PRO A 267 -47.03 -6.97 34.06
C PRO A 267 -46.43 -5.75 34.76
N SER A 268 -46.96 -4.57 34.49
CA SER A 268 -46.66 -3.39 35.30
C SER A 268 -46.93 -3.76 36.77
N PRO A 269 -46.03 -3.45 37.71
CA PRO A 269 -46.29 -3.75 39.11
C PRO A 269 -47.56 -3.02 39.54
N ALA A 270 -48.52 -3.80 40.03
CA ALA A 270 -49.80 -3.29 40.52
C ALA A 270 -49.56 -2.29 41.66
N ASN A 271 -50.07 -1.08 41.50
CA ASN A 271 -50.21 -0.11 42.58
C ASN A 271 -51.13 -0.69 43.66
N ASN A 272 -50.63 -0.82 44.89
CA ASN A 272 -51.44 -1.00 46.09
C ASN A 272 -51.49 0.35 46.82
N PRO A 273 -52.66 0.91 47.17
CA PRO A 273 -52.74 2.20 47.82
C PRO A 273 -52.70 2.00 49.35
N LEU A 274 -51.65 2.50 50.01
CA LEU A 274 -51.71 2.84 51.42
C LEU A 274 -51.09 4.22 51.64
N LEU A 275 -51.86 5.06 52.34
CA LEU A 275 -51.66 6.47 52.69
C LEU A 275 -50.20 6.94 52.90
N GLY A 276 -49.92 8.17 52.45
CA GLY A 276 -48.82 8.98 52.98
C GLY A 276 -48.56 10.26 52.18
N SER A 277 -48.74 11.41 52.83
CA SER A 277 -48.70 12.79 52.34
C SER A 277 -47.38 13.30 51.72
N VAL A 278 -47.53 14.27 50.81
CA VAL A 278 -46.52 15.14 50.16
C VAL A 278 -45.74 15.98 51.20
N PRO A 279 -44.44 16.29 50.99
CA PRO A 279 -44.06 17.60 50.45
C PRO A 279 -42.84 17.61 49.48
N LYS A 280 -42.92 18.42 48.42
CA LYS A 280 -41.75 19.02 47.70
C LYS A 280 -41.05 20.03 48.64
N PRO A 281 -39.76 20.45 48.47
CA PRO A 281 -39.12 20.83 47.19
C PRO A 281 -37.58 20.59 47.10
N GLY A 282 -36.95 20.95 45.97
CA GLY A 282 -35.50 21.24 45.91
C GLY A 282 -34.77 20.84 44.62
N SER A 283 -34.42 21.83 43.81
CA SER A 283 -33.54 21.74 42.62
C SER A 283 -32.07 21.47 42.94
N PHE A 284 -31.29 20.92 41.99
CA PHE A 284 -29.91 21.27 41.54
C PHE A 284 -29.35 20.17 40.57
N PRO A 285 -28.23 20.39 39.84
CA PRO A 285 -28.08 20.83 38.44
C PRO A 285 -27.80 19.68 37.41
N PRO A 286 -27.71 19.96 36.09
CA PRO A 286 -27.47 18.92 35.08
C PRO A 286 -25.96 18.66 34.88
N LEU A 287 -25.57 17.39 34.80
CA LEU A 287 -24.24 16.97 34.35
C LEU A 287 -24.33 16.40 32.94
N GLY A 288 -23.62 17.07 32.03
CA GLY A 288 -22.73 16.43 31.06
C GLY A 288 -23.35 15.59 29.95
N ALA A 289 -23.51 16.22 28.78
CA ALA A 289 -23.66 15.56 27.50
C ALA A 289 -22.40 14.76 27.14
N HIS A 290 -22.55 13.48 26.78
CA HIS A 290 -21.69 12.79 25.81
C HIS A 290 -22.41 11.54 25.28
N GLY A 291 -22.37 11.37 23.96
CA GLY A 291 -22.81 10.14 23.29
C GLY A 291 -23.73 10.40 22.11
N VAL A 292 -23.24 11.15 21.11
CA VAL A 292 -23.82 11.15 19.76
C VAL A 292 -23.59 9.75 19.19
N GLY A 293 -24.54 8.85 19.43
CA GLY A 293 -24.62 7.59 18.71
C GLY A 293 -24.92 7.93 17.26
N PHE A 294 -24.01 7.61 16.36
CA PHE A 294 -24.26 7.56 14.93
C PHE A 294 -25.39 6.55 14.69
N PHE A 295 -26.62 7.02 14.75
CA PHE A 295 -27.76 6.35 14.15
C PHE A 295 -27.51 6.39 12.65
N VAL A 296 -27.15 5.25 12.08
CA VAL A 296 -27.24 5.02 10.64
C VAL A 296 -28.73 5.10 10.32
N GLN A 297 -29.18 6.29 9.97
CA GLN A 297 -30.51 6.52 9.43
C GLN A 297 -30.51 5.91 8.03
N LEU A 298 -30.85 4.63 7.96
CA LEU A 298 -31.11 3.93 6.72
C LEU A 298 -32.44 4.47 6.16
N THR A 299 -32.37 5.61 5.47
CA THR A 299 -33.48 6.07 4.66
C THR A 299 -33.69 5.07 3.53
N CYS A 300 -34.84 4.42 3.59
CA CYS A 300 -35.34 3.47 2.61
C CYS A 300 -35.46 4.15 1.23
N TYR A 301 -34.47 4.00 0.37
CA TYR A 301 -34.45 4.51 -1.01
C TYR A 301 -35.06 3.51 -2.01
N LEU A 302 -36.13 2.82 -1.62
CA LEU A 302 -36.73 1.72 -2.41
C LEU A 302 -38.26 1.83 -2.52
N CYS A 303 -38.79 3.05 -2.66
CA CYS A 303 -40.22 3.24 -2.95
C CYS A 303 -40.53 4.34 -3.99
N LEU A 304 -39.62 4.65 -4.92
CA LEU A 304 -39.87 5.57 -6.04
C LEU A 304 -39.28 5.05 -7.35
N THR A 305 -39.86 3.97 -7.88
CA THR A 305 -39.94 3.69 -9.33
C THR A 305 -41.07 2.69 -9.58
N THR A 306 -42.27 3.23 -9.77
CA THR A 306 -43.30 2.71 -10.69
C THR A 306 -43.73 3.89 -11.54
#